data_AF-A0A378RMI4-F1
#
_entry.id   AF-A0A378RMI4-F1
#
_cell.length_a   1.000
_cell.length_b   1.000
_cell.length_c   1.000
_cell.angle_alpha   90.00
_cell.angle_beta   90.00
_cell.angle_gamma   90.00
#
_symmetry.space_group_name_H-M   'P 1'
#
loop_
_entity.id
_entity.type
_entity.pdbx_description
1 polymer ?
#
loop_
_entity_poly.entity_id
_entity_poly.type
_entity_poly.pdbx_seq_one_letter_code
_entity_poly.pdbx_strand_id
1 'polypeptide(L)'
;MKKKLLFLVVLSSLIGCSNDSKTSETIDSSSSKVIFENDKSAGQMHNDLLHLLEQAEQEGQLAVSSTKKEISEAMINIANDYFLEQGLEPNVFSEMLLKIPDVTQQLNLLVKSTDNLQLLREQLQASYTASLPAAVKTHALAIFDATSQYEGTTAFSSELDKIATTIKTDASLSSEYQQQLLHAISIAEYSNAYWHSSHQSILEGRSLLTYYAGADTAGALTMIQSGAVAAGSALGGWGGLAVLVGGAALSSFLASR
;
A
#
# COMPACT_ATOMS: atom_id res chain seq x y z
N MET A 1 58.29 -1.49 55.29
CA MET A 1 57.94 -0.74 56.51
C MET A 1 56.59 -0.05 56.32
N LYS A 2 55.65 -0.25 57.27
CA LYS A 2 54.49 0.58 57.73
C LYS A 2 53.84 1.57 56.73
N LYS A 3 52.55 1.37 56.34
CA LYS A 3 51.29 2.04 56.82
C LYS A 3 51.26 3.58 56.60
N LYS A 4 50.25 4.26 56.00
CA LYS A 4 48.77 4.28 56.14
C LYS A 4 48.17 4.93 54.85
N LEU A 5 47.06 4.53 54.21
CA LEU A 5 45.61 4.51 54.53
C LEU A 5 44.93 5.88 54.81
N LEU A 6 44.07 6.32 53.87
CA LEU A 6 42.75 6.98 54.04
C LEU A 6 42.13 7.12 52.62
N PHE A 7 41.18 6.32 52.13
CA PHE A 7 39.72 6.21 52.37
C PHE A 7 38.94 7.53 52.40
N LEU A 8 38.15 7.76 51.34
CA LEU A 8 36.76 8.21 51.50
C LEU A 8 35.89 7.63 50.36
N VAL A 9 34.93 6.81 50.78
CA VAL A 9 33.79 6.32 50.00
C VAL A 9 32.61 7.24 50.29
N VAL A 10 31.85 7.63 49.28
CA VAL A 10 30.41 7.87 49.46
C VAL A 10 29.67 7.09 48.37
N LEU A 11 29.06 6.01 48.84
CA LEU A 11 28.03 5.23 48.17
C LEU A 11 26.69 5.80 48.64
N SER A 12 25.76 6.04 47.72
CA SER A 12 24.34 6.07 48.06
C SER A 12 23.54 5.43 46.93
N SER A 13 23.28 4.16 47.14
CA SER A 13 22.30 3.30 46.49
C SER A 13 20.91 3.47 47.14
N LEU A 14 19.85 3.49 46.34
CA LEU A 14 18.51 2.90 46.58
C LEU A 14 17.90 2.77 45.16
N ILE A 15 17.63 1.63 44.53
CA ILE A 15 16.85 0.41 44.87
C ILE A 15 15.49 0.71 45.50
N GLY A 16 14.45 0.33 44.76
CA GLY A 16 13.17 -0.19 45.25
C GLY A 16 12.25 -0.47 44.06
N CYS A 17 11.57 -1.59 43.90
CA CYS A 17 11.60 -2.92 44.51
C CYS A 17 10.88 -3.87 43.52
N SER A 18 11.29 -5.13 43.56
CA SER A 18 10.77 -6.31 42.85
C SER A 18 9.39 -6.77 43.32
N ASN A 19 8.74 -7.64 42.54
CA ASN A 19 8.21 -8.92 43.07
C ASN A 19 8.14 -10.01 41.98
N ASP A 20 8.77 -11.14 42.30
CA ASP A 20 8.83 -12.39 41.52
C ASP A 20 7.55 -13.23 41.61
N SER A 21 7.21 -13.95 40.53
CA SER A 21 6.65 -15.30 40.62
C SER A 21 6.95 -16.18 39.39
N LYS A 22 7.83 -17.17 39.64
CA LYS A 22 8.02 -18.52 39.08
C LYS A 22 7.40 -18.99 37.74
N THR A 23 8.30 -19.57 36.93
CA THR A 23 8.21 -20.77 36.04
C THR A 23 7.22 -20.79 34.88
N SER A 24 7.74 -20.81 33.64
CA SER A 24 7.98 -22.06 32.89
C SER A 24 8.74 -21.76 31.61
N GLU A 25 9.76 -22.57 31.29
CA GLU A 25 10.22 -22.72 29.92
C GLU A 25 9.08 -23.32 29.09
N THR A 26 8.67 -22.60 28.05
CA THR A 26 7.98 -23.21 26.91
C THR A 26 8.63 -22.63 25.66
N ILE A 27 9.28 -23.52 24.91
CA ILE A 27 9.72 -23.30 23.54
C ILE A 27 8.48 -22.89 22.75
N ASP A 28 8.47 -21.69 22.16
CA ASP A 28 7.67 -21.51 20.96
C ASP A 28 8.35 -20.57 19.98
N SER A 29 8.30 -21.03 18.74
CA SER A 29 8.90 -20.50 17.53
C SER A 29 8.79 -18.98 17.42
N SER A 30 9.92 -18.30 17.62
CA SER A 30 10.10 -16.94 17.12
C SER A 30 10.16 -17.01 15.59
N SER A 31 9.00 -16.99 14.93
CA SER A 31 8.92 -16.34 13.63
C SER A 31 9.39 -14.91 13.89
N SER A 32 10.56 -14.60 13.35
CA SER A 32 11.19 -13.29 13.43
C SER A 32 10.16 -12.25 13.05
N LYS A 33 9.67 -11.54 14.08
CA LYS A 33 8.88 -10.33 13.93
C LYS A 33 9.79 -9.34 13.20
N VAL A 34 9.59 -9.17 11.91
CA VAL A 34 10.25 -8.09 11.16
C VAL A 34 9.69 -6.80 11.75
N ILE A 35 10.48 -6.18 12.61
CA ILE A 35 10.23 -4.81 13.07
C ILE A 35 10.85 -3.94 11.99
N PHE A 36 9.99 -3.23 11.27
CA PHE A 36 10.36 -2.44 10.10
C PHE A 36 10.86 -1.05 10.52
N GLU A 37 11.96 -0.58 9.93
CA GLU A 37 12.51 0.79 10.08
C GLU A 37 12.05 1.73 8.93
N ASN A 38 10.91 1.46 8.28
CA ASN A 38 10.28 2.42 7.38
C ASN A 38 8.96 2.88 8.03
N ASP A 39 8.94 4.12 8.51
CA ASP A 39 7.79 4.69 9.22
C ASP A 39 6.61 5.05 8.28
N LYS A 40 6.78 4.90 6.96
CA LYS A 40 5.75 5.28 5.98
C LYS A 40 4.67 4.21 5.82
N SER A 41 3.41 4.64 5.80
CA SER A 41 2.28 3.79 5.43
C SER A 41 2.24 3.52 3.92
N ALA A 42 1.52 2.47 3.50
CA ALA A 42 1.29 2.19 2.09
C ALA A 42 0.65 3.39 1.36
N GLY A 43 -0.26 4.12 2.03
CA GLY A 43 -0.86 5.33 1.49
C GLY A 43 0.11 6.49 1.29
N GLN A 44 1.06 6.69 2.20
CA GLN A 44 2.13 7.68 2.01
C GLN A 44 3.02 7.30 0.83
N MET A 45 3.41 6.02 0.75
CA MET A 45 4.25 5.55 -0.34
C MET A 45 3.57 5.68 -1.71
N HIS A 46 2.25 5.44 -1.76
CA HIS A 46 1.44 5.67 -2.95
C HIS A 46 1.50 7.12 -3.41
N ASN A 47 1.22 8.07 -2.51
CA ASN A 47 1.19 9.49 -2.87
C ASN A 47 2.58 10.00 -3.25
N ASP A 48 3.64 9.55 -2.59
CA ASP A 48 5.02 9.90 -2.93
C ASP A 48 5.36 9.41 -4.35
N LEU A 49 5.03 8.16 -4.68
CA LEU A 49 5.27 7.60 -6.01
C LEU A 49 4.42 8.30 -7.09
N LEU A 50 3.15 8.56 -6.82
CA LEU A 50 2.28 9.31 -7.73
C LEU A 50 2.86 10.70 -8.04
N HIS A 51 3.35 11.40 -7.02
CA HIS A 51 3.98 12.71 -7.19
C HIS A 51 5.22 12.66 -8.10
N LEU A 52 6.07 11.63 -7.95
CA LEU A 52 7.23 11.42 -8.82
C LEU A 52 6.82 11.15 -10.28
N LEU A 53 5.74 10.39 -10.50
CA LEU A 53 5.21 10.13 -11.84
C LEU A 53 4.66 11.41 -12.49
N GLU A 54 3.90 12.21 -11.75
CA GLU A 54 3.39 13.51 -12.21
C GLU A 54 4.53 14.48 -12.55
N GLN A 55 5.57 14.55 -11.71
CA GLN A 55 6.76 15.37 -11.96
C GLN A 55 7.49 14.94 -13.24
N ALA A 56 7.70 13.62 -13.43
CA ALA A 56 8.34 13.10 -14.63
C ALA A 56 7.55 13.43 -15.92
N GLU A 57 6.22 13.50 -15.85
CA GLU A 57 5.40 13.99 -16.97
C GLU A 57 5.60 15.48 -17.23
N GLN A 58 5.59 16.31 -16.18
CA GLN A 58 5.82 17.76 -16.30
C GLN A 58 7.21 18.10 -16.87
N GLU A 59 8.21 17.29 -16.55
CA GLU A 59 9.58 17.40 -17.07
C GLU A 59 9.74 16.85 -18.50
N GLY A 60 8.68 16.30 -19.08
CA GLY A 60 8.67 15.75 -20.44
C GLY A 60 9.30 14.36 -20.58
N GLN A 61 9.65 13.70 -19.47
CA GLN A 61 10.16 12.33 -19.46
C GLN A 61 9.07 11.30 -19.83
N LEU A 62 7.80 11.65 -19.60
CA LEU A 62 6.61 10.83 -19.94
C LEU A 62 5.71 11.47 -21.01
N ALA A 63 6.28 12.27 -21.92
CA ALA A 63 5.52 13.07 -22.90
C ALA A 63 4.56 12.26 -23.79
N VAL A 64 3.51 12.93 -24.32
CA VAL A 64 2.46 12.35 -25.19
C VAL A 64 3.01 11.72 -26.48
N SER A 65 4.20 12.14 -26.93
CA SER A 65 4.89 11.57 -28.09
C SER A 65 5.57 10.23 -27.80
N SER A 66 5.72 9.85 -26.53
CA SER A 66 6.30 8.58 -26.12
C SER A 66 5.35 7.44 -26.46
N THR A 67 5.90 6.35 -26.99
CA THR A 67 5.14 5.13 -27.21
C THR A 67 4.62 4.58 -25.88
N LYS A 68 3.52 3.82 -25.91
CA LYS A 68 2.98 3.15 -24.69
C LYS A 68 4.03 2.31 -23.97
N LYS A 69 4.98 1.75 -24.73
CA LYS A 69 6.10 0.97 -24.20
C LYS A 69 7.08 1.86 -23.43
N GLU A 70 7.50 2.99 -24.00
CA GLU A 70 8.43 3.93 -23.35
C GLU A 70 7.83 4.55 -22.08
N ILE A 71 6.53 4.88 -22.10
CA ILE A 71 5.82 5.34 -20.89
C ILE A 71 5.83 4.24 -19.83
N SER A 72 5.50 3.00 -20.20
CA SER A 72 5.47 1.88 -19.25
C SER A 72 6.87 1.62 -18.65
N GLU A 73 7.92 1.63 -19.47
CA GLU A 73 9.31 1.43 -19.01
C GLU A 73 9.78 2.55 -18.07
N ALA A 74 9.50 3.81 -18.40
CA ALA A 74 9.87 4.94 -17.57
C ALA A 74 9.12 4.92 -16.21
N MET A 75 7.82 4.64 -16.21
CA MET A 75 7.04 4.51 -14.98
C MET A 75 7.53 3.37 -14.09
N ILE A 76 7.89 2.24 -14.70
CA ILE A 76 8.48 1.10 -14.00
C ILE A 76 9.81 1.47 -13.36
N ASN A 77 10.67 2.21 -14.07
CA ASN A 77 11.96 2.63 -13.55
C ASN A 77 11.79 3.61 -12.37
N ILE A 78 10.90 4.59 -12.49
CA ILE A 78 10.59 5.54 -11.40
C ILE A 78 10.09 4.79 -10.15
N ALA A 79 9.19 3.81 -10.32
CA ALA A 79 8.71 3.00 -9.21
C ALA A 79 9.83 2.16 -8.57
N ASN A 80 10.68 1.53 -9.38
CA ASN A 80 11.82 0.75 -8.89
C ASN A 80 12.83 1.62 -8.13
N ASP A 81 13.16 2.80 -8.66
CA ASP A 81 14.08 3.75 -8.02
C ASP A 81 13.50 4.25 -6.69
N TYR A 82 12.22 4.60 -6.67
CA TYR A 82 11.53 4.97 -5.43
C TYR A 82 11.61 3.86 -4.37
N PHE A 83 11.28 2.62 -4.75
CA PHE A 83 11.33 1.50 -3.81
C PHE A 83 12.74 1.18 -3.33
N LEU A 84 13.74 1.32 -4.21
CA LEU A 84 15.16 1.23 -3.83
C LEU A 84 15.56 2.29 -2.79
N GLU A 85 15.14 3.54 -2.98
CA GLU A 85 15.39 4.63 -2.02
C GLU A 85 14.71 4.37 -0.66
N GLN A 86 13.57 3.69 -0.67
CA GLN A 86 12.88 3.24 0.55
C GLN A 86 13.52 1.99 1.20
N GLY A 87 14.65 1.50 0.66
CA GLY A 87 15.36 0.32 1.16
C GLY A 87 14.71 -1.01 0.80
N LEU A 88 13.81 -1.02 -0.19
CA LEU A 88 13.15 -2.22 -0.70
C LEU A 88 13.95 -2.83 -1.85
N GLU A 89 13.81 -4.14 -2.06
CA GLU A 89 14.60 -4.82 -3.09
C GLU A 89 14.24 -4.35 -4.53
N PRO A 90 15.24 -4.17 -5.41
CA PRO A 90 15.03 -3.72 -6.77
C PRO A 90 14.24 -4.73 -7.60
N ASN A 91 13.60 -4.23 -8.65
CA ASN A 91 12.98 -5.01 -9.74
C ASN A 91 11.75 -5.85 -9.36
N VAL A 92 11.26 -5.83 -8.12
CA VAL A 92 10.07 -6.61 -7.79
C VAL A 92 8.84 -6.09 -8.53
N PHE A 93 8.69 -4.78 -8.69
CA PHE A 93 7.56 -4.23 -9.43
C PHE A 93 7.63 -4.53 -10.94
N SER A 94 8.79 -4.32 -11.56
CA SER A 94 9.03 -4.62 -12.98
C SER A 94 8.89 -6.12 -13.29
N GLU A 95 9.47 -6.98 -12.47
CA GLU A 95 9.36 -8.42 -12.64
C GLU A 95 7.92 -8.90 -12.50
N MET A 96 7.12 -8.31 -11.60
CA MET A 96 5.73 -8.70 -11.43
C MET A 96 4.84 -8.24 -12.59
N LEU A 97 5.08 -7.05 -13.14
CA LEU A 97 4.42 -6.59 -14.37
C LEU A 97 4.77 -7.44 -15.59
N LEU A 98 5.94 -8.08 -15.61
CA LEU A 98 6.38 -8.97 -16.68
C LEU A 98 5.97 -10.44 -16.47
N LYS A 99 5.91 -10.90 -15.21
CA LYS A 99 5.67 -12.31 -14.84
C LYS A 99 4.20 -12.65 -14.64
N ILE A 100 3.33 -11.66 -14.37
CA ILE A 100 1.89 -11.88 -14.34
C ILE A 100 1.30 -11.40 -15.66
N PRO A 101 0.87 -12.33 -16.52
CA PRO A 101 0.14 -11.99 -17.73
C PRO A 101 -1.05 -11.09 -17.38
N ASP A 102 -1.26 -10.06 -18.18
CA ASP A 102 -2.45 -9.21 -18.17
C ASP A 102 -2.56 -8.15 -17.04
N VAL A 103 -1.57 -7.95 -16.15
CA VAL A 103 -1.64 -6.85 -15.16
C VAL A 103 -1.77 -5.48 -15.83
N THR A 104 -0.90 -5.19 -16.80
CA THR A 104 -0.96 -3.94 -17.57
C THR A 104 -2.28 -3.84 -18.34
N GLN A 105 -2.81 -4.96 -18.84
CA GLN A 105 -4.11 -4.95 -19.51
C GLN A 105 -5.25 -4.65 -18.53
N GLN A 106 -5.23 -5.23 -17.34
CA GLN A 106 -6.21 -5.00 -16.28
C GLN A 106 -6.16 -3.54 -15.82
N LEU A 107 -4.97 -2.99 -15.57
CA LEU A 107 -4.80 -1.56 -15.24
C LEU A 107 -5.34 -0.66 -16.36
N ASN A 108 -5.06 -0.96 -17.62
CA ASN A 108 -5.61 -0.21 -18.76
C ASN A 108 -7.14 -0.34 -18.86
N LEU A 109 -7.72 -1.49 -18.52
CA LEU A 109 -9.18 -1.68 -18.50
C LEU A 109 -9.81 -0.89 -17.36
N LEU A 110 -9.20 -0.87 -16.17
CA LEU A 110 -9.63 -0.03 -15.05
C LEU A 110 -9.63 1.44 -15.48
N VAL A 111 -8.53 1.93 -16.06
CA VAL A 111 -8.36 3.31 -16.54
C VAL A 111 -9.45 3.70 -17.54
N LYS A 112 -9.71 2.86 -18.55
CA LYS A 112 -10.78 3.10 -19.52
C LYS A 112 -12.19 3.06 -18.92
N SER A 113 -12.34 2.46 -17.75
CA SER A 113 -13.60 2.33 -17.03
C SER A 113 -13.74 3.37 -15.92
N THR A 114 -12.75 4.25 -15.76
CA THR A 114 -12.71 5.20 -14.65
C THR A 114 -13.93 6.09 -14.68
N ASP A 115 -14.41 6.56 -15.82
CA ASP A 115 -15.62 7.38 -15.93
C ASP A 115 -16.94 6.65 -15.55
N ASN A 116 -16.89 5.34 -15.33
CA ASN A 116 -18.05 4.50 -15.02
C ASN A 116 -17.76 3.57 -13.83
N LEU A 117 -18.19 3.99 -12.64
CA LEU A 117 -18.01 3.24 -11.39
C LEU A 117 -18.56 1.80 -11.45
N GLN A 118 -19.65 1.58 -12.20
CA GLN A 118 -20.22 0.25 -12.37
C GLN A 118 -19.29 -0.63 -13.21
N LEU A 119 -18.76 -0.10 -14.31
CA LEU A 119 -17.80 -0.83 -15.15
C LEU A 119 -16.48 -1.06 -14.39
N LEU A 120 -16.00 -0.07 -13.63
CA LEU A 120 -14.81 -0.20 -12.78
C LEU A 120 -14.97 -1.32 -11.75
N ARG A 121 -16.16 -1.41 -11.13
CA ARG A 121 -16.52 -2.51 -10.22
C ARG A 121 -16.55 -3.86 -10.93
N GLU A 122 -17.10 -3.94 -12.14
CA GLU A 122 -17.13 -5.17 -12.95
C GLU A 122 -15.71 -5.63 -13.32
N GLN A 123 -14.83 -4.72 -13.72
CA GLN A 123 -13.43 -5.02 -14.01
C GLN A 123 -12.67 -5.49 -12.76
N LEU A 124 -12.91 -4.82 -11.62
CA LEU A 124 -12.37 -5.27 -10.34
C LEU A 124 -12.82 -6.70 -10.04
N GLN A 125 -14.12 -7.00 -10.14
CA GLN A 125 -14.64 -8.36 -9.93
C GLN A 125 -14.07 -9.41 -10.88
N ALA A 126 -13.81 -9.03 -12.14
CA ALA A 126 -13.24 -9.90 -13.15
C ALA A 126 -11.75 -10.18 -12.92
N SER A 127 -11.04 -9.30 -12.20
CA SER A 127 -9.63 -9.50 -11.83
C SER A 127 -9.42 -10.57 -10.76
N TYR A 128 -10.48 -10.99 -10.06
CA TYR A 128 -10.43 -12.04 -9.05
C TYR A 128 -9.98 -13.38 -9.65
N THR A 129 -8.87 -13.90 -9.13
CA THR A 129 -8.45 -15.29 -9.38
C THR A 129 -9.01 -16.25 -8.33
N ALA A 130 -9.44 -17.43 -8.79
CA ALA A 130 -10.01 -18.47 -7.93
C ALA A 130 -9.00 -19.09 -6.94
N SER A 131 -7.70 -18.78 -7.06
CA SER A 131 -6.67 -19.21 -6.12
C SER A 131 -6.65 -18.39 -4.82
N LEU A 132 -7.39 -17.28 -4.74
CA LEU A 132 -7.52 -16.48 -3.52
C LEU A 132 -8.71 -16.94 -2.66
N PRO A 133 -8.70 -16.66 -1.34
CA PRO A 133 -9.88 -16.84 -0.50
C PRO A 133 -11.04 -15.94 -0.97
N ALA A 134 -12.26 -16.46 -0.96
CA ALA A 134 -13.46 -15.69 -1.35
C ALA A 134 -13.67 -14.42 -0.51
N ALA A 135 -13.24 -14.44 0.76
CA ALA A 135 -13.29 -13.27 1.64
C ALA A 135 -12.45 -12.10 1.12
N VAL A 136 -11.33 -12.35 0.41
CA VAL A 136 -10.53 -11.30 -0.23
C VAL A 136 -11.37 -10.51 -1.23
N LYS A 137 -12.16 -11.21 -2.07
CA LYS A 137 -13.08 -10.56 -3.01
C LYS A 137 -14.14 -9.76 -2.27
N THR A 138 -14.76 -10.33 -1.24
CA THR A 138 -15.82 -9.66 -0.47
C THR A 138 -15.32 -8.35 0.13
N HIS A 139 -14.17 -8.38 0.81
CA HIS A 139 -13.61 -7.19 1.44
C HIS A 139 -13.09 -6.17 0.43
N ALA A 140 -12.47 -6.62 -0.66
CA ALA A 140 -12.05 -5.72 -1.73
C ALA A 140 -13.24 -4.96 -2.34
N LEU A 141 -14.36 -5.64 -2.58
CA LEU A 141 -15.57 -4.99 -3.07
C LEU A 141 -16.17 -4.03 -2.06
N ALA A 142 -16.12 -4.34 -0.76
CA ALA A 142 -16.58 -3.43 0.29
C ALA A 142 -15.73 -2.15 0.37
N ILE A 143 -14.39 -2.27 0.26
CA ILE A 143 -13.48 -1.12 0.20
C ILE A 143 -13.79 -0.25 -1.02
N PHE A 144 -13.97 -0.88 -2.18
CA PHE A 144 -14.33 -0.17 -3.41
C PHE A 144 -15.68 0.54 -3.27
N ASP A 145 -16.70 -0.13 -2.72
CA ASP A 145 -18.02 0.46 -2.52
C ASP A 145 -17.96 1.68 -1.59
N ALA A 146 -17.22 1.57 -0.48
CA ALA A 146 -17.04 2.70 0.43
C ALA A 146 -16.35 3.89 -0.25
N THR A 147 -15.35 3.62 -1.09
CA THR A 147 -14.67 4.65 -1.90
C THR A 147 -15.65 5.29 -2.87
N SER A 148 -16.36 4.48 -3.65
CA SER A 148 -17.33 4.98 -4.63
C SER A 148 -18.46 5.83 -4.03
N GLN A 149 -18.85 5.55 -2.78
CA GLN A 149 -20.00 6.17 -2.14
C GLN A 149 -19.64 7.37 -1.25
N TYR A 150 -18.50 7.31 -0.55
CA TYR A 150 -18.19 8.25 0.53
C TYR A 150 -16.94 9.08 0.30
N GLU A 151 -16.17 8.84 -0.76
CA GLU A 151 -15.00 9.67 -1.08
C GLU A 151 -15.37 11.17 -1.15
N GLY A 152 -14.48 12.03 -0.65
CA GLY A 152 -14.69 13.47 -0.56
C GLY A 152 -15.64 13.90 0.56
N THR A 153 -16.27 12.96 1.26
CA THR A 153 -17.18 13.25 2.38
C THR A 153 -16.49 13.10 3.74
N THR A 154 -17.04 13.75 4.76
CA THR A 154 -16.58 13.60 6.14
C THR A 154 -16.81 12.20 6.71
N ALA A 155 -17.66 11.37 6.08
CA ALA A 155 -17.96 10.01 6.52
C ALA A 155 -16.91 9.00 6.05
N PHE A 156 -16.06 9.34 5.07
CA PHE A 156 -15.21 8.38 4.36
C PHE A 156 -14.33 7.53 5.27
N SER A 157 -13.48 8.17 6.09
CA SER A 157 -12.57 7.46 7.00
C SER A 157 -13.34 6.58 8.00
N SER A 158 -14.48 7.06 8.51
CA SER A 158 -15.29 6.28 9.45
C SER A 158 -15.90 5.02 8.81
N GLU A 159 -16.21 5.02 7.52
CA GLU A 159 -16.69 3.82 6.82
C GLU A 159 -15.55 2.86 6.52
N LEU A 160 -14.38 3.36 6.14
CA LEU A 160 -13.17 2.55 5.97
C LEU A 160 -12.72 1.89 7.29
N ASP A 161 -12.82 2.58 8.43
CA ASP A 161 -12.50 2.05 9.75
C ASP A 161 -13.39 0.85 10.14
N LYS A 162 -14.67 0.90 9.80
CA LYS A 162 -15.61 -0.23 10.02
C LYS A 162 -15.19 -1.44 9.21
N ILE A 163 -14.82 -1.22 7.94
CA ILE A 163 -14.33 -2.28 7.05
C ILE A 163 -13.00 -2.85 7.58
N ALA A 164 -12.06 -1.99 7.98
CA ALA A 164 -10.79 -2.38 8.56
C ALA A 164 -10.96 -3.23 9.83
N THR A 165 -11.92 -2.88 10.68
CA THR A 165 -12.27 -3.67 11.87
C THR A 165 -12.77 -5.05 11.48
N THR A 166 -13.66 -5.13 10.48
CA THR A 166 -14.20 -6.39 9.99
C THR A 166 -13.08 -7.29 9.44
N ILE A 167 -12.18 -6.74 8.62
CA ILE A 167 -11.02 -7.46 8.06
C ILE A 167 -10.13 -8.03 9.17
N LYS A 168 -9.78 -7.22 10.18
CA LYS A 168 -8.90 -7.65 11.29
C LYS A 168 -9.47 -8.82 12.10
N THR A 169 -10.80 -8.94 12.13
CA THR A 169 -11.51 -9.99 12.88
C THR A 169 -11.96 -11.16 12.01
N ASP A 170 -11.76 -11.11 10.69
CA ASP A 170 -12.19 -12.16 9.78
C ASP A 170 -11.22 -13.35 9.84
N ALA A 171 -11.67 -14.43 10.50
CA ALA A 171 -10.91 -15.66 10.67
C ALA A 171 -10.72 -16.47 9.37
N SER A 172 -11.40 -16.12 8.28
CA SER A 172 -11.21 -16.75 6.97
C SER A 172 -10.06 -16.15 6.16
N LEU A 173 -9.50 -15.03 6.63
CA LEU A 173 -8.30 -14.41 6.06
C LEU A 173 -7.06 -14.79 6.86
N SER A 174 -5.96 -15.04 6.17
CA SER A 174 -4.64 -15.08 6.82
C SER A 174 -4.16 -13.67 7.19
N SER A 175 -3.17 -13.56 8.06
CA SER A 175 -2.53 -12.30 8.43
C SER A 175 -2.04 -11.51 7.23
N GLU A 176 -1.52 -12.21 6.22
CA GLU A 176 -1.00 -11.60 5.00
C GLU A 176 -2.14 -10.94 4.21
N TYR A 177 -3.26 -11.63 3.97
CA TYR A 177 -4.39 -11.05 3.26
C TYR A 177 -5.07 -9.92 4.03
N GLN A 178 -5.16 -10.04 5.36
CA GLN A 178 -5.63 -8.94 6.21
C GLN A 178 -4.76 -7.71 6.02
N GLN A 179 -3.44 -7.86 6.10
CA GLN A 179 -2.50 -6.75 5.93
C GLN A 179 -2.58 -6.13 4.54
N GLN A 180 -2.69 -6.92 3.48
CA GLN A 180 -2.84 -6.42 2.11
C GLN A 180 -4.09 -5.55 1.94
N LEU A 181 -5.23 -6.01 2.46
CA LEU A 181 -6.48 -5.23 2.42
C LEU A 181 -6.41 -3.97 3.29
N LEU A 182 -5.75 -4.03 4.45
CA LEU A 182 -5.51 -2.85 5.28
C LEU A 182 -4.57 -1.84 4.61
N HIS A 183 -3.58 -2.30 3.84
CA HIS A 183 -2.76 -1.42 3.02
C HIS A 183 -3.58 -0.75 1.90
N ALA A 184 -4.52 -1.47 1.27
CA ALA A 184 -5.44 -0.87 0.30
C ALA A 184 -6.35 0.20 0.94
N ILE A 185 -6.83 -0.02 2.17
CA ILE A 185 -7.55 1.01 2.95
C ILE A 185 -6.66 2.23 3.18
N SER A 186 -5.41 2.02 3.59
CA SER A 186 -4.45 3.10 3.78
C SER A 186 -4.23 3.91 2.49
N ILE A 187 -4.16 3.25 1.33
CA ILE A 187 -4.10 3.94 0.03
C ILE A 187 -5.36 4.77 -0.21
N ALA A 188 -6.54 4.20 -0.01
CA ALA A 188 -7.80 4.90 -0.22
C ALA A 188 -7.90 6.18 0.64
N GLU A 189 -7.54 6.10 1.93
CA GLU A 189 -7.56 7.26 2.84
C GLU A 189 -6.59 8.37 2.41
N TYR A 190 -5.35 7.99 2.12
CA TYR A 190 -4.31 8.95 1.75
C TYR A 190 -4.53 9.55 0.37
N SER A 191 -5.05 8.76 -0.57
CA SER A 191 -5.44 9.25 -1.89
C SER A 191 -6.60 10.25 -1.80
N ASN A 192 -7.62 9.95 -1.00
CA ASN A 192 -8.69 10.90 -0.75
C ASN A 192 -8.17 12.23 -0.17
N ALA A 193 -7.24 12.17 0.79
CA ALA A 193 -6.61 13.39 1.31
C ALA A 193 -5.77 14.14 0.25
N TYR A 194 -5.02 13.41 -0.59
CA TYR A 194 -4.22 13.97 -1.67
C TYR A 194 -5.07 14.79 -2.64
N TRP A 195 -6.13 14.17 -3.16
CA TRP A 195 -6.99 14.77 -4.19
C TRP A 195 -7.93 15.84 -3.62
N HIS A 196 -8.58 15.59 -2.48
CA HIS A 196 -9.61 16.50 -1.97
C HIS A 196 -9.08 17.63 -1.10
N SER A 197 -7.86 17.52 -0.56
CA SER A 197 -7.29 18.56 0.33
C SER A 197 -6.08 19.27 -0.26
N SER A 198 -5.20 18.56 -0.98
CA SER A 198 -3.89 19.10 -1.39
C SER A 198 -3.81 19.50 -2.86
N HIS A 199 -4.65 18.91 -3.73
CA HIS A 199 -4.57 19.09 -5.18
C HIS A 199 -5.89 19.61 -5.80
N GLN A 200 -6.78 20.20 -4.99
CA GLN A 200 -8.10 20.67 -5.42
C GLN A 200 -8.04 21.62 -6.65
N SER A 201 -6.96 22.38 -6.81
CA SER A 201 -6.76 23.29 -7.95
C SER A 201 -6.51 22.59 -9.30
N ILE A 202 -5.96 21.38 -9.30
CA ILE A 202 -5.83 20.54 -10.52
C ILE A 202 -7.23 20.12 -11.03
N LEU A 203 -8.24 20.25 -10.17
CA LEU A 203 -9.56 19.65 -10.30
C LEU A 203 -10.66 20.68 -10.59
N GLU A 204 -10.35 21.97 -10.58
CA GLU A 204 -11.30 23.02 -10.96
C GLU A 204 -11.74 22.84 -12.43
N GLY A 205 -13.00 22.43 -12.62
CA GLY A 205 -13.59 22.18 -13.94
C GLY A 205 -13.75 20.70 -14.32
N ARG A 206 -13.31 19.75 -13.49
CA ARG A 206 -13.51 18.30 -13.70
C ARG A 206 -14.50 17.74 -12.67
N SER A 207 -15.61 17.15 -13.11
CA SER A 207 -16.58 16.48 -12.21
C SER A 207 -16.08 15.12 -11.70
N LEU A 208 -14.78 14.85 -11.81
CA LEU A 208 -14.23 13.50 -11.88
C LEU A 208 -13.43 13.07 -10.62
N LEU A 209 -13.54 13.82 -9.53
CA LEU A 209 -12.76 13.63 -8.30
C LEU A 209 -12.83 12.19 -7.75
N THR A 210 -14.04 11.62 -7.69
CA THR A 210 -14.31 10.23 -7.27
C THR A 210 -13.65 9.18 -8.16
N TYR A 211 -13.18 9.56 -9.34
CA TYR A 211 -12.55 8.65 -10.29
C TYR A 211 -11.04 8.58 -10.12
N TYR A 212 -10.40 9.57 -9.51
CA TYR A 212 -8.97 9.51 -9.21
C TYR A 212 -8.72 8.67 -7.96
N ALA A 213 -9.27 9.03 -6.80
CA ALA A 213 -9.08 8.20 -5.60
C ALA A 213 -9.74 6.81 -5.73
N GLY A 214 -10.85 6.74 -6.48
CA GLY A 214 -11.44 5.49 -6.95
C GLY A 214 -10.50 4.66 -7.84
N ALA A 215 -9.76 5.27 -8.78
CA ALA A 215 -8.79 4.55 -9.61
C ALA A 215 -7.59 4.06 -8.80
N ASP A 216 -7.10 4.84 -7.84
CA ASP A 216 -5.97 4.49 -6.97
C ASP A 216 -6.33 3.24 -6.15
N THR A 217 -7.50 3.29 -5.52
CA THR A 217 -8.05 2.19 -4.73
C THR A 217 -8.33 0.98 -5.61
N ALA A 218 -8.94 1.15 -6.79
CA ALA A 218 -9.20 0.06 -7.73
C ALA A 218 -7.90 -0.60 -8.20
N GLY A 219 -6.85 0.19 -8.47
CA GLY A 219 -5.52 -0.30 -8.84
C GLY A 219 -4.93 -1.21 -7.76
N ALA A 220 -4.93 -0.75 -6.50
CA ALA A 220 -4.49 -1.56 -5.36
C ALA A 220 -5.28 -2.87 -5.24
N LEU A 221 -6.61 -2.79 -5.31
CA LEU A 221 -7.50 -3.93 -5.13
C LEU A 221 -7.39 -4.93 -6.29
N THR A 222 -7.15 -4.47 -7.52
CA THR A 222 -6.89 -5.36 -8.67
C THR A 222 -5.55 -6.08 -8.53
N MET A 223 -4.52 -5.44 -7.97
CA MET A 223 -3.25 -6.13 -7.69
C MET A 223 -3.43 -7.22 -6.63
N ILE A 224 -4.28 -7.01 -5.64
CA ILE A 224 -4.64 -8.05 -4.66
C ILE A 224 -5.42 -9.17 -5.35
N GLN A 225 -6.50 -8.82 -6.07
CA GLN A 225 -7.43 -9.79 -6.65
C GLN A 225 -6.84 -10.64 -7.77
N SER A 226 -5.86 -10.13 -8.51
CA SER A 226 -5.11 -10.89 -9.52
C SER A 226 -4.09 -11.86 -8.92
N GLY A 227 -3.83 -11.78 -7.61
CA GLY A 227 -2.77 -12.52 -6.93
C GLY A 227 -1.37 -11.91 -7.09
N ALA A 228 -1.27 -10.73 -7.70
CA ALA A 228 0.01 -10.07 -7.93
C ALA A 228 0.75 -9.70 -6.65
N VAL A 229 0.01 -9.26 -5.64
CA VAL A 229 0.57 -8.95 -4.32
C VAL A 229 1.12 -10.21 -3.64
N ALA A 230 0.42 -11.34 -3.75
CA ALA A 230 0.87 -12.61 -3.18
C ALA A 230 2.13 -13.13 -3.88
N ALA A 231 2.17 -13.08 -5.21
CA ALA A 231 3.34 -13.47 -6.00
C ALA A 231 4.54 -12.54 -5.75
N GLY A 232 4.32 -11.23 -5.64
CA GLY A 232 5.37 -10.28 -5.27
C GLY A 232 5.93 -10.57 -3.87
N SER A 233 5.06 -10.91 -2.91
CA SER A 233 5.49 -11.27 -1.54
C SER A 233 6.39 -12.51 -1.50
N ALA A 234 6.26 -13.42 -2.47
CA ALA A 234 7.10 -14.61 -2.58
C ALA A 234 8.51 -14.31 -3.13
N LEU A 235 8.71 -13.15 -3.79
CA LEU A 235 10.00 -12.72 -4.32
C LEU A 235 10.85 -11.95 -3.29
N GLY A 236 10.28 -11.61 -2.13
CA GLY A 236 10.97 -10.91 -1.05
C GLY A 236 9.97 -10.26 -0.09
N GLY A 237 10.41 -9.95 1.13
CA GLY A 237 9.54 -9.46 2.21
C GLY A 237 8.75 -8.17 1.87
N TRP A 238 9.19 -7.41 0.87
CA TRP A 238 8.61 -6.14 0.46
C TRP A 238 7.90 -6.18 -0.89
N GLY A 239 8.00 -7.28 -1.62
CA GLY A 239 7.56 -7.35 -3.01
C GLY A 239 6.06 -7.18 -3.18
N GLY A 240 5.26 -7.69 -2.25
CA GLY A 240 3.81 -7.49 -2.26
C GLY A 240 3.42 -6.03 -2.05
N LEU A 241 4.10 -5.31 -1.15
CA LEU A 241 3.85 -3.89 -0.90
C LEU A 241 4.20 -3.06 -2.13
N ALA A 242 5.36 -3.33 -2.75
CA ALA A 242 5.78 -2.64 -3.97
C ALA A 242 4.76 -2.81 -5.11
N VAL A 243 4.25 -4.04 -5.30
CA VAL A 243 3.20 -4.32 -6.29
C VAL A 243 1.91 -3.57 -6.00
N LEU A 244 1.47 -3.58 -4.74
CA LEU A 244 0.24 -2.92 -4.31
C LEU A 244 0.32 -1.40 -4.49
N VAL A 245 1.40 -0.78 -4.01
CA VAL A 245 1.63 0.67 -4.09
C VAL A 245 1.85 1.10 -5.55
N GLY A 246 2.69 0.39 -6.29
CA GLY A 246 2.99 0.70 -7.69
C GLY A 246 1.77 0.55 -8.59
N GLY A 247 0.95 -0.49 -8.38
CA GLY A 247 -0.27 -0.70 -9.15
C GLY A 247 -1.32 0.40 -8.91
N ALA A 248 -1.44 0.88 -7.67
CA ALA A 248 -2.30 2.01 -7.33
C ALA A 248 -1.83 3.32 -7.99
N ALA A 249 -0.55 3.67 -7.83
CA ALA A 249 0.01 4.91 -8.39
C ALA A 249 -0.02 4.91 -9.93
N LEU A 250 0.24 3.77 -10.56
CA LEU A 250 0.14 3.59 -12.01
C LEU A 250 -1.31 3.75 -12.49
N SER A 251 -2.28 3.19 -11.78
CA SER A 251 -3.71 3.38 -12.07
C SER A 251 -4.10 4.86 -12.01
N SER A 252 -3.66 5.56 -10.96
CA SER A 252 -3.85 6.99 -10.75
C SER A 252 -3.31 7.83 -11.92
N PHE A 253 -2.03 7.62 -12.23
CA PHE A 253 -1.34 8.36 -13.28
C PHE A 253 -1.96 8.08 -14.65
N LEU A 254 -2.38 6.85 -14.94
CA LEU A 254 -3.04 6.55 -16.21
C LEU A 254 -4.44 7.17 -16.30
N ALA A 255 -5.15 7.34 -15.18
CA ALA A 255 -6.45 7.98 -15.12
C ALA A 255 -6.37 9.51 -15.30
N SER A 256 -5.27 10.15 -14.90
CA SER A 256 -5.10 11.61 -14.96
C SER A 256 -4.86 12.16 -16.36
N ARG A 257 -4.50 11.30 -17.32
CA ARG A 257 -4.23 11.62 -18.73
C ARG A 257 -5.48 11.57 -19.60
#